data_AF-X0Q9D0-F1
#
_entry.id   AF-X0Q9D0-F1
#
_cell.length_a   1.000
_cell.length_b   1.000
_cell.length_c   1.000
_cell.angle_alpha   90.00
_cell.angle_beta   90.00
_cell.angle_gamma   90.00
#
_symmetry.space_group_name_H-M   'P 1'
#
loop_
_entity.id
_entity.type
_entity.pdbx_description
1 polymer ?
#
loop_
_entity_poly.entity_id
_entity_poly.type
_entity_poly.pdbx_seq_one_letter_code
_entity_poly.pdbx_strand_id
1 'polypeptide(L)'
;MPLAGVLGGLRYRCRVHPSPARTALRETPSLRERKKARTRESLIDGTLTSFAAKGFDAVTLDEICSAADVSKRTFFRTFACKEDVATAPVHDMWRSFVTELAT
;
A
#
# COMPACT_ATOMS: atom_id res chain seq x y z
N MET A 1 -25.00 48.68 -17.49
CA MET A 1 -23.68 48.04 -17.64
C MET A 1 -23.78 46.59 -17.17
N PRO A 2 -23.48 45.60 -18.02
CA PRO A 2 -23.66 44.16 -17.76
C PRO A 2 -22.45 43.50 -17.07
N LEU A 3 -22.76 42.46 -16.28
CA LEU A 3 -22.04 41.22 -15.91
C LEU A 3 -20.49 41.15 -15.93
N ALA A 4 -19.93 40.67 -14.81
CA ALA A 4 -18.80 39.72 -14.82
C ALA A 4 -18.73 38.95 -13.48
N GLY A 5 -19.10 37.66 -13.51
CA GLY A 5 -18.80 36.71 -12.44
C GLY A 5 -17.34 36.24 -12.52
N VAL A 6 -16.76 35.90 -11.37
CA VAL A 6 -15.47 35.20 -11.31
C VAL A 6 -15.64 33.96 -10.45
N LEU A 7 -15.76 32.82 -11.13
CA LEU A 7 -15.64 31.49 -10.56
C LEU A 7 -14.16 31.23 -10.23
N GLY A 8 -13.83 31.09 -8.96
CA GLY A 8 -12.51 30.66 -8.49
C GLY A 8 -12.30 29.17 -8.73
N GLY A 9 -12.00 28.80 -9.97
CA GLY A 9 -11.67 27.44 -10.39
C GLY A 9 -10.27 27.04 -9.93
N LEU A 10 -10.17 26.25 -8.86
CA LEU A 10 -8.96 25.49 -8.55
C LEU A 10 -8.94 24.21 -9.40
N ARG A 11 -8.45 24.35 -10.63
CA ARG A 11 -7.99 23.24 -11.45
C ARG A 11 -6.69 22.70 -10.85
N TYR A 12 -6.79 21.73 -9.94
CA TYR A 12 -5.62 20.96 -9.52
C TYR A 12 -5.13 20.11 -10.70
N ARG A 13 -4.27 20.70 -11.54
CA ARG A 13 -3.48 19.97 -12.53
C ARG A 13 -2.38 19.28 -11.75
N CYS A 14 -2.68 18.08 -11.25
CA CYS A 14 -1.68 17.23 -10.62
C CYS A 14 -0.60 16.95 -11.66
N ARG A 15 0.51 17.70 -11.58
CA ARG A 15 1.70 17.46 -12.38
C ARG A 15 2.42 16.34 -11.65
N VAL A 16 2.24 15.11 -12.11
CA VAL A 16 3.00 13.97 -11.63
C VAL A 16 4.47 14.25 -11.95
N HIS A 17 5.22 14.78 -10.98
CA HIS A 17 6.64 15.02 -11.13
C HIS A 17 7.35 13.66 -11.07
N PRO A 18 8.18 13.31 -12.06
CA PRO A 18 9.03 12.14 -11.93
C PRO A 18 10.11 12.47 -10.87
N SER A 19 10.01 11.84 -9.70
CA SER A 19 10.95 12.00 -8.60
C SER A 19 12.40 11.62 -8.98
N PRO A 20 13.41 12.35 -8.48
CA PRO A 20 14.84 12.11 -8.71
C PRO A 20 15.36 10.79 -8.08
N ALA A 21 14.56 10.11 -7.25
CA ALA A 21 14.91 8.82 -6.65
C ALA A 21 15.02 7.65 -7.66
N ARG A 22 14.67 7.86 -8.93
CA ARG A 22 14.74 6.81 -9.97
C ARG A 22 16.18 6.34 -10.28
N THR A 23 17.19 7.06 -9.79
CA THR A 23 18.60 6.86 -10.21
C THR A 23 19.51 6.32 -9.10
N ALA A 24 19.12 6.40 -7.82
CA ALA A 24 19.95 5.92 -6.72
C ALA A 24 19.57 4.47 -6.32
N LEU A 25 20.38 3.51 -6.78
CA LEU A 25 20.54 2.14 -6.23
C LEU A 25 19.36 1.18 -6.39
N ARG A 26 19.21 0.63 -7.61
CA ARG A 26 18.69 -0.73 -7.80
C ARG A 26 19.69 -1.76 -7.26
N GLU A 27 19.92 -1.79 -5.94
CA GLU A 27 20.40 -3.02 -5.34
C GLU A 27 19.33 -4.07 -5.58
N THR A 28 19.60 -4.97 -6.51
CA THR A 28 18.60 -5.94 -6.92
C THR A 28 18.37 -6.83 -5.70
N PRO A 29 17.15 -6.81 -5.11
CA PRO A 29 16.91 -7.50 -3.85
C PRO A 29 17.31 -8.97 -3.99
N SER A 30 18.04 -9.48 -3.00
CA SER A 30 18.50 -10.86 -3.02
C SER A 30 17.32 -11.81 -3.20
N LEU A 31 17.54 -13.02 -3.73
CA LEU A 31 16.46 -14.00 -3.95
C LEU A 31 15.63 -14.25 -2.69
N ARG A 32 16.26 -14.19 -1.51
CA ARG A 32 15.60 -14.32 -0.21
C ARG A 32 14.69 -13.14 0.11
N GLU A 33 15.12 -11.91 -0.19
CA GLU A 33 14.31 -10.72 0.01
C GLU A 33 13.14 -10.64 -0.95
N ARG A 34 13.34 -11.00 -2.22
CA ARG A 34 12.26 -11.10 -3.20
C ARG A 34 11.19 -12.10 -2.79
N LYS A 35 11.61 -13.26 -2.26
CA LYS A 35 10.67 -14.28 -1.76
C LYS A 35 9.89 -13.77 -0.55
N LYS A 36 10.55 -13.06 0.36
CA LYS A 36 9.90 -12.43 1.53
C LYS A 36 8.90 -11.34 1.11
N ALA A 37 9.27 -10.49 0.16
CA ALA A 37 8.41 -9.43 -0.36
C ALA A 37 7.16 -10.00 -1.04
N ARG A 38 7.32 -11.04 -1.87
CA ARG A 38 6.19 -11.72 -2.52
C ARG A 38 5.20 -12.29 -1.50
N THR A 39 5.70 -12.96 -0.45
CA THR A 39 4.81 -13.47 0.62
C THR A 39 4.06 -12.35 1.33
N ARG A 40 4.71 -11.20 1.54
CA ARG A 40 4.05 -10.01 2.13
C ARG A 40 2.97 -9.45 1.20
N GLU A 41 3.25 -9.33 -0.10
CA GLU A 41 2.27 -8.87 -1.10
C GLU A 41 1.07 -9.82 -1.19
N SER A 42 1.28 -11.13 -1.25
CA SER A 42 0.18 -12.11 -1.28
C SER A 42 -0.71 -12.03 -0.03
N LEU A 43 -0.12 -11.77 1.12
CA LEU A 43 -0.86 -11.51 2.37
C LEU A 43 -1.72 -10.24 2.28
N ILE A 44 -1.17 -9.14 1.75
CA ILE A 44 -1.88 -7.88 1.57
C ILE A 44 -3.04 -8.07 0.59
N ASP A 45 -2.78 -8.62 -0.59
CA ASP A 45 -3.80 -8.79 -1.64
C ASP A 45 -4.95 -9.70 -1.20
N GLY A 46 -4.63 -10.85 -0.57
CA GLY A 46 -5.64 -11.76 -0.04
C GLY A 46 -6.50 -11.12 1.06
N THR A 47 -5.87 -10.31 1.90
CA THR A 47 -6.55 -9.58 2.98
C THR A 47 -7.48 -8.50 2.43
N LEU A 48 -6.99 -7.65 1.53
CA LEU A 48 -7.77 -6.56 0.93
C LEU A 48 -8.96 -7.09 0.12
N THR A 49 -8.75 -8.18 -0.62
CA THR A 49 -9.83 -8.85 -1.37
C THR A 49 -10.91 -9.37 -0.43
N SER A 50 -10.51 -9.99 0.68
CA SER A 50 -11.44 -10.49 1.69
C SER A 50 -12.21 -9.36 2.38
N PHE A 51 -11.53 -8.27 2.73
CA PHE A 51 -12.17 -7.09 3.31
C PHE A 51 -13.14 -6.41 2.36
N ALA A 52 -12.82 -6.34 1.06
CA ALA A 52 -13.71 -5.80 0.06
C ALA A 52 -14.99 -6.65 -0.12
N ALA A 53 -14.88 -7.98 0.04
CA ALA A 53 -16.00 -8.90 -0.15
C ALA A 53 -16.91 -9.02 1.07
N LYS A 54 -16.35 -9.11 2.29
CA LYS A 54 -17.11 -9.44 3.52
C LYS A 54 -17.13 -8.31 4.55
N GLY A 55 -16.33 -7.27 4.37
CA GLY A 55 -16.12 -6.22 5.36
C GLY A 55 -15.04 -6.58 6.39
N PHE A 56 -14.52 -5.56 7.08
CA PHE A 56 -13.36 -5.68 7.97
C PHE A 56 -13.59 -6.56 9.21
N ASP A 57 -14.79 -6.49 9.79
CA ASP A 57 -15.10 -7.20 11.04
C ASP A 57 -15.40 -8.68 10.83
N ALA A 58 -15.97 -9.04 9.67
CA ALA A 58 -16.35 -10.41 9.35
C ALA A 58 -15.16 -11.29 8.92
N VAL A 59 -14.05 -10.68 8.50
CA VAL A 59 -12.86 -11.42 8.04
C VAL A 59 -11.99 -11.84 9.21
N THR A 60 -11.67 -13.13 9.24
CA THR A 60 -10.80 -13.71 10.26
C THR A 60 -9.37 -13.90 9.77
N LEU A 61 -8.43 -13.97 10.72
CA LEU A 61 -7.02 -14.28 10.41
C LEU A 61 -6.84 -15.62 9.70
N ASP A 62 -7.68 -16.62 10.00
CA ASP A 62 -7.61 -17.93 9.35
C ASP A 62 -7.97 -17.86 7.87
N GLU A 63 -9.02 -17.11 7.52
CA GLU A 63 -9.40 -16.90 6.12
C GLU A 63 -8.29 -16.17 5.35
N ILE A 64 -7.71 -15.14 5.95
CA ILE A 64 -6.58 -14.40 5.37
C ILE A 64 -5.37 -15.32 5.13
N CYS A 65 -5.00 -16.10 6.15
CA CYS A 65 -3.88 -17.03 6.08
C CYS A 65 -4.11 -18.11 5.01
N SER A 66 -5.34 -18.63 4.91
CA SER A 66 -5.74 -19.60 3.90
C SER A 66 -5.71 -19.01 2.49
N ALA A 67 -6.16 -17.77 2.31
CA ALA A 67 -6.17 -17.09 1.01
C ALA A 67 -4.75 -16.80 0.49
N ALA A 68 -3.81 -16.52 1.40
CA ALA A 68 -2.42 -16.20 1.08
C ALA A 68 -1.47 -17.41 1.11
N ASP A 69 -1.97 -18.63 1.34
CA ASP A 69 -1.19 -19.86 1.50
C ASP A 69 -0.04 -19.74 2.51
N VAL A 70 -0.33 -19.18 3.69
CA VAL A 70 0.64 -18.99 4.77
C VAL A 70 0.12 -19.46 6.11
N SER A 71 1.02 -19.92 6.97
CA SER A 71 0.69 -20.24 8.36
C SER A 71 0.52 -18.99 9.21
N LYS A 72 -0.29 -19.07 10.28
CA LYS A 72 -0.42 -17.99 11.30
C LYS A 72 0.94 -17.53 11.84
N ARG A 73 1.88 -18.45 12.05
CA ARG A 73 3.25 -18.11 12.48
C ARG A 73 3.97 -17.21 11.46
N THR A 74 3.72 -17.39 10.17
CA THR A 74 4.28 -16.57 9.10
C THR A 74 3.57 -15.23 8.98
N PHE A 75 2.27 -15.20 9.21
CA PHE A 75 1.50 -13.97 9.36
C PHE A 75 2.10 -13.12 10.49
N PHE A 76 2.18 -13.66 11.71
CA PHE A 76 2.68 -12.97 12.90
C PHE A 76 4.15 -12.55 12.82
N ARG A 77 4.93 -13.18 11.93
CA ARG A 77 6.31 -12.76 11.64
C ARG A 77 6.36 -11.45 10.82
N THR A 78 5.30 -11.18 10.08
CA THR A 78 5.24 -10.08 9.10
C THR A 78 4.36 -8.94 9.59
N PHE A 79 3.29 -9.25 10.32
CA PHE A 79 2.28 -8.30 10.80
C PHE A 79 1.83 -8.65 12.21
N ALA A 80 1.53 -7.64 13.03
CA ALA A 80 1.09 -7.86 14.40
C ALA A 80 -0.40 -8.26 14.48
N CYS A 81 -1.23 -7.68 13.63
CA CYS A 81 -2.69 -7.86 13.63
C CYS A 81 -3.30 -7.65 12.23
N LYS A 82 -4.62 -7.83 12.11
CA LYS A 82 -5.32 -7.66 10.82
C LYS A 82 -5.35 -6.19 10.37
N GLU A 83 -5.41 -5.25 11.32
CA GLU A 83 -5.37 -3.79 11.09
C GLU A 83 -4.03 -3.37 10.48
N ASP A 84 -2.94 -3.99 10.92
CA ASP A 84 -1.59 -3.74 10.42
C ASP A 84 -1.47 -4.12 8.94
N VAL A 85 -2.09 -5.23 8.53
CA VAL A 85 -2.18 -5.61 7.11
C VAL A 85 -3.04 -4.64 6.32
N ALA A 86 -4.16 -4.20 6.88
CA ALA A 86 -5.07 -3.25 6.22
C ALA A 86 -4.40 -1.90 5.95
N THR A 87 -3.55 -1.46 6.86
CA THR A 87 -2.84 -0.17 6.79
C THR A 87 -1.52 -0.25 6.04
N ALA A 88 -0.97 -1.45 5.83
CA ALA A 88 0.31 -1.66 5.15
C ALA A 88 0.43 -0.95 3.77
N PRO A 89 -0.56 -1.00 2.85
CA PRO A 89 -0.46 -0.29 1.57
C PRO A 89 -0.41 1.22 1.73
N VAL A 90 -1.20 1.76 2.68
CA VAL A 90 -1.26 3.19 2.97
C VAL A 90 0.05 3.66 3.59
N HIS A 91 0.62 2.86 4.49
CA HIS A 91 1.92 3.13 5.10
C HIS A 91 3.04 3.09 4.05
N ASP A 92 3.02 2.12 3.13
CA ASP A 92 4.02 2.02 2.06
C ASP A 92 3.92 3.20 1.09
N MET A 93 2.70 3.61 0.74
CA MET A 93 2.45 4.82 -0.05
C MET A 93 2.96 6.09 0.66
N TRP A 94 2.63 6.26 1.94
CA TRP A 94 3.08 7.39 2.74
C TRP A 94 4.60 7.45 2.84
N ARG A 95 5.25 6.31 3.08
CA ARG A 95 6.71 6.20 3.14
C ARG A 95 7.36 6.59 1.82
N SER A 96 6.78 6.16 0.68
CA SER A 96 7.25 6.59 -0.64
C SER A 96 7.16 8.11 -0.79
N PHE A 97 6.01 8.69 -0.43
CA PHE A 97 5.78 10.13 -0.55
C PHE A 97 6.73 10.97 0.31
N VAL A 98 6.93 10.58 1.57
CA VAL A 98 7.87 11.26 2.48
C VAL A 98 9.31 11.18 1.96
N THR A 99 9.71 10.04 1.40
CA THR A 99 11.05 9.87 0.81
C THR A 99 11.27 10.82 -0.37
N GLU A 100 10.25 11.01 -1.21
CA GLU A 100 10.32 11.95 -2.33
C GLU A 100 10.30 13.42 -1.89
N LEU A 101 9.57 13.76 -0.82
CA LEU A 101 9.49 15.13 -0.29
C LEU A 101 10.68 15.54 0.57
N ALA A 102 11.40 14.59 1.15
CA ALA A 102 12.61 14.85 1.92
C ALA A 102 13.84 15.16 1.03
N THR A 103 13.64 15.26 -0.29
CA THR A 103 14.65 15.66 -1.28
C THR A 103 14.52 17.14 -1.61
#